data_AF-A0A969BKG4-F1
#
_entry.id   AF-A0A969BKG4-F1
#
_cell.length_a   1.000
_cell.length_b   1.000
_cell.length_c   1.000
_cell.angle_alpha   90.00
_cell.angle_beta   90.00
_cell.angle_gamma   90.00
#
_symmetry.space_group_name_H-M   'P 1'
#
loop_
_entity.id
_entity.type
_entity.pdbx_description
1 polymer ?
#
loop_
_entity_poly.entity_id
_entity_poly.type
_entity_poly.pdbx_seq_one_letter_code
_entity_poly.pdbx_strand_id
1 'polypeptide(L)'
;MNSLDKVEIWFFVRLFISLAGGTLVGYVSYLVLDYYYPTILHRKLTKWRYKPRVNPATGNTMRLLSEEEEDVHLEEGMQAEEHIFSIDYDVWVDEQSGDVQIEKYPGHLQALKCNSCGFYTMRVVREEITQQPAAGAPGELIKHFQCNYCKSVRATAYKISTKALEDYKATALKPSFRKNKNVDLIRVEIHSNVSGKKFFEFQNLEQATRFLEEYEDKGRQTPLTTFRAPKWPFGIFNCD
;
A
#
# COMPACT_ATOMS: atom_id res chain seq x y z
N MET A 1 -41.04 -6.04 -31.32
CA MET A 1 -40.35 -6.32 -30.06
C MET A 1 -41.17 -7.33 -29.30
N ASN A 2 -40.69 -8.57 -29.22
CA ASN A 2 -41.43 -9.65 -28.57
C ASN A 2 -41.51 -9.37 -27.06
N SER A 3 -42.52 -9.92 -26.37
CA SER A 3 -42.63 -9.76 -24.92
C SER A 3 -41.41 -10.32 -24.18
N LEU A 4 -40.86 -11.42 -24.70
CA LEU A 4 -39.61 -12.04 -24.25
C LEU A 4 -38.44 -11.06 -24.31
N ASP A 5 -38.40 -10.20 -25.33
CA ASP A 5 -37.32 -9.25 -25.49
C ASP A 5 -37.30 -8.23 -24.34
N LYS A 6 -38.47 -7.67 -24.03
CA LYS A 6 -38.60 -6.69 -22.94
C LYS A 6 -38.20 -7.27 -21.58
N VAL A 7 -38.48 -8.55 -21.34
CA VAL A 7 -38.14 -9.23 -20.09
C VAL A 7 -36.63 -9.39 -19.95
N GLU A 8 -35.94 -9.75 -21.02
CA GLU A 8 -34.49 -9.91 -20.98
C GLU A 8 -33.76 -8.56 -20.79
N ILE A 9 -34.17 -7.49 -21.48
CA ILE A 9 -33.51 -6.16 -21.33
C ILE A 9 -33.65 -5.69 -19.90
N TRP A 10 -34.86 -5.82 -19.36
CA TRP A 10 -35.16 -5.44 -18.00
C TRP A 10 -34.32 -6.20 -16.97
N PHE A 11 -34.06 -7.49 -17.23
CA PHE A 11 -33.16 -8.29 -16.41
C PHE A 11 -31.70 -7.78 -16.44
N PHE A 12 -31.14 -7.52 -17.63
CA PHE A 12 -29.76 -7.02 -17.74
C PHE A 12 -29.58 -5.62 -17.15
N VAL A 13 -30.56 -4.73 -17.32
CA VAL A 13 -30.53 -3.40 -16.71
C VAL A 13 -30.51 -3.49 -15.19
N ARG A 14 -31.36 -4.36 -14.60
CA ARG A 14 -31.36 -4.59 -13.15
C ARG A 14 -30.07 -5.20 -12.66
N LEU A 15 -29.51 -6.16 -13.40
CA LEU A 15 -28.23 -6.77 -13.08
C LEU A 15 -27.11 -5.72 -13.10
N PHE A 16 -27.04 -4.88 -14.14
CA PHE A 16 -26.03 -3.83 -14.26
C PHE A 16 -26.13 -2.80 -13.14
N ILE A 17 -27.34 -2.32 -12.84
CA ILE A 17 -27.56 -1.37 -11.73
C ILE A 17 -27.18 -2.01 -10.40
N SER A 18 -27.48 -3.29 -10.19
CA SER A 18 -27.11 -4.00 -8.96
C SER A 18 -25.59 -4.15 -8.83
N LEU A 19 -24.88 -4.44 -9.92
CA LEU A 19 -23.42 -4.53 -9.93
C LEU A 19 -22.77 -3.15 -9.73
N ALA A 20 -23.27 -2.11 -10.40
CA ALA A 20 -22.79 -0.73 -10.22
C ALA A 20 -23.04 -0.24 -8.79
N GLY A 21 -24.23 -0.51 -8.23
CA GLY A 21 -24.55 -0.19 -6.84
C GLY A 21 -23.68 -0.98 -5.86
N GLY A 22 -23.50 -2.29 -6.09
CA GLY A 22 -22.65 -3.14 -5.25
C GLY A 22 -21.19 -2.72 -5.24
N THR A 23 -20.63 -2.36 -6.40
CA THR A 23 -19.24 -1.85 -6.51
C THR A 23 -19.10 -0.48 -5.86
N LEU A 24 -20.07 0.42 -6.01
CA LEU A 24 -20.08 1.71 -5.33
C LEU A 24 -20.12 1.54 -3.80
N VAL A 25 -21.03 0.71 -3.30
CA VAL A 25 -21.13 0.41 -1.86
C VAL A 25 -19.84 -0.23 -1.36
N GLY A 26 -19.29 -1.21 -2.09
CA GLY A 26 -18.02 -1.85 -1.76
C GLY A 26 -16.86 -0.87 -1.70
N TYR A 27 -16.76 0.05 -2.67
CA TYR A 27 -15.73 1.09 -2.70
C TYR A 27 -15.88 2.09 -1.54
N VAL A 28 -17.10 2.53 -1.26
CA VAL A 28 -17.37 3.41 -0.10
C VAL A 28 -17.03 2.71 1.20
N SER A 29 -17.41 1.43 1.37
CA SER A 29 -17.03 0.64 2.53
C SER A 29 -15.51 0.48 2.66
N TYR A 30 -14.79 0.25 1.56
CA TYR A 30 -13.33 0.21 1.54
C TYR A 30 -12.72 1.53 2.01
N LEU A 31 -13.16 2.67 1.48
CA LEU A 31 -12.68 3.99 1.90
C LEU A 31 -12.97 4.29 3.37
N VAL A 32 -14.16 3.89 3.86
CA VAL A 32 -14.50 4.03 5.28
C VAL A 32 -13.57 3.19 6.15
N LEU A 33 -13.30 1.94 5.78
CA LEU A 33 -12.36 1.12 6.54
C LEU A 33 -10.93 1.69 6.51
N ASP A 34 -10.46 2.12 5.35
CA ASP A 34 -9.09 2.62 5.18
C ASP A 34 -8.83 3.93 5.94
N TYR A 35 -9.82 4.83 6.02
CA TYR A 35 -9.65 6.14 6.67
C TYR A 35 -10.23 6.22 8.09
N TYR A 36 -11.41 5.65 8.34
CA TYR A 36 -12.10 5.78 9.63
C TYR A 36 -11.61 4.77 10.67
N TYR A 37 -11.39 3.51 10.29
CA TYR A 37 -10.92 2.46 11.20
C TYR A 37 -9.57 2.76 11.88
N PRO A 38 -8.51 3.25 11.18
CA PRO A 38 -7.24 3.51 11.84
C PRO A 38 -7.36 4.58 12.94
N THR A 39 -8.24 5.58 12.79
CA THR A 39 -8.40 6.63 13.79
C THR A 39 -9.11 6.16 15.07
N ILE A 40 -10.17 5.35 14.94
CA ILE A 40 -10.87 4.79 16.11
C ILE A 40 -9.99 3.76 16.79
N LEU A 41 -9.33 2.90 16.02
CA LEU A 41 -8.42 1.89 16.56
C LEU A 41 -7.31 2.56 17.35
N HIS A 42 -6.65 3.57 16.78
CA HIS A 42 -5.62 4.35 17.48
C HIS A 42 -6.17 4.92 18.79
N ARG A 43 -7.31 5.63 18.77
CA ARG A 43 -7.93 6.17 20.00
C ARG A 43 -8.20 5.10 21.06
N LYS A 44 -8.67 3.91 20.66
CA LYS A 44 -8.90 2.80 21.58
C LYS A 44 -7.59 2.24 22.13
N LEU A 45 -6.58 2.06 21.29
CA LEU A 45 -5.26 1.58 21.69
C LEU A 45 -4.58 2.57 22.64
N THR A 46 -4.61 3.87 22.36
CA THR A 46 -4.12 4.93 23.24
C THR A 46 -4.82 4.89 24.60
N LYS A 47 -6.15 4.72 24.60
CA LYS A 47 -6.92 4.57 25.84
C LYS A 47 -6.52 3.31 26.63
N TRP A 48 -6.16 2.22 25.95
CA TRP A 48 -5.72 0.98 26.61
C TRP A 48 -4.29 1.08 27.13
N ARG A 49 -3.38 1.74 26.38
CA ARG A 49 -2.00 2.00 26.80
C ARG A 49 -1.98 2.72 28.15
N TYR A 50 -2.66 3.87 28.24
CA TYR A 50 -2.71 4.72 29.43
C TYR A 50 -3.76 4.33 30.47
N LYS A 51 -4.40 3.15 30.35
CA LYS A 51 -5.31 2.67 31.38
C LYS A 51 -4.48 2.26 32.61
N PRO A 52 -4.82 2.72 33.83
CA PRO A 52 -4.12 2.34 35.05
C PRO A 52 -3.96 0.82 35.19
N ARG A 53 -2.75 0.39 35.54
CA ARG A 53 -2.43 -1.02 35.77
C ARG A 53 -2.67 -1.40 37.22
N VAL A 54 -2.86 -2.69 37.44
CA VAL A 54 -3.03 -3.25 38.78
C VAL A 54 -1.87 -4.21 38.99
N ASN A 55 -1.12 -4.00 40.07
CA ASN A 55 0.01 -4.84 40.40
C ASN A 55 -0.51 -6.26 40.71
N PRO A 56 0.00 -7.31 40.03
CA PRO A 56 -0.44 -8.69 40.27
C PRO A 56 -0.07 -9.23 41.65
N ALA A 57 0.96 -8.68 42.30
CA ALA A 57 1.43 -9.13 43.61
C ALA A 57 0.64 -8.51 44.76
N THR A 58 0.38 -7.20 44.71
CA THR A 58 -0.27 -6.45 45.80
C THR A 58 -1.75 -6.17 45.55
N GLY A 59 -2.19 -6.15 44.29
CA GLY A 59 -3.53 -5.71 43.91
C GLY A 59 -3.72 -4.20 43.90
N ASN A 60 -2.66 -3.42 44.16
CA ASN A 60 -2.72 -1.96 44.15
C ASN A 60 -2.75 -1.40 42.73
N THR A 61 -3.35 -0.21 42.59
CA THR A 61 -3.30 0.56 41.33
C THR A 61 -1.93 1.19 41.15
N MET A 62 -1.33 0.99 39.99
CA MET A 62 -0.02 1.54 39.64
C MET A 62 -0.17 2.91 38.97
N ARG A 63 0.79 3.80 39.23
CA ARG A 63 0.92 5.11 38.60
C ARG A 63 1.88 5.01 37.40
N LEU A 64 1.50 5.62 36.28
CA LEU A 64 2.40 5.83 35.15
C LEU A 64 3.33 7.01 35.46
N LEU A 65 4.63 6.82 35.27
CA LEU A 65 5.64 7.86 35.42
C LEU A 65 5.63 8.81 34.20
N SER A 66 6.14 10.03 34.37
CA SER A 66 6.48 10.88 33.23
C SER A 66 7.84 10.46 32.65
N GLU A 67 8.13 10.92 31.42
CA GLU A 67 9.38 10.63 30.70
C GLU A 67 10.64 10.97 31.54
N GLU A 68 10.60 12.07 32.30
CA GLU A 68 11.74 12.46 33.15
C GLU A 68 11.84 11.64 34.44
N GLU A 69 10.71 11.12 34.93
CA GLU A 69 10.66 10.28 36.14
C GLU A 69 11.09 8.84 35.82
N GLU A 70 10.77 8.35 34.62
CA GLU A 70 11.06 6.97 34.24
C GLU A 70 12.53 6.71 33.89
N ASP A 71 13.29 7.73 33.46
CA ASP A 71 14.72 7.64 33.18
C ASP A 71 15.51 6.97 34.32
N VAL A 72 15.12 7.21 35.57
CA VAL A 72 15.76 6.64 36.77
C VAL A 72 15.59 5.12 36.86
N HIS A 73 14.53 4.60 36.26
CA HIS A 73 14.18 3.17 36.23
C HIS A 73 14.63 2.46 34.95
N LEU A 74 15.03 3.20 33.93
CA LEU A 74 15.48 2.66 32.64
C LEU A 74 17.00 2.49 32.60
N GLU A 75 17.44 1.42 31.93
CA GLU A 75 18.86 1.25 31.63
C GLU A 75 19.31 2.25 30.55
N GLU A 76 20.59 2.66 30.55
CA GLU A 76 21.14 3.60 29.55
C GLU A 76 20.89 3.16 28.09
N GLY A 77 20.88 1.84 27.84
CA GLY A 77 20.60 1.29 26.52
C GLY A 77 19.13 1.42 26.11
N MET A 78 18.20 1.39 27.07
CA MET A 78 16.77 1.61 26.86
C MET A 78 16.50 3.09 26.57
N GLN A 79 17.09 3.99 27.35
CA GLN A 79 17.06 5.44 27.10
C GLN A 79 17.63 5.76 25.70
N ALA A 80 18.68 5.04 25.27
CA ALA A 80 19.23 5.21 23.93
C ALA A 80 18.28 4.73 22.81
N GLU A 81 17.39 3.76 23.07
CA GLU A 81 16.34 3.33 22.13
C GLU A 81 15.23 4.40 22.00
N GLU A 82 14.87 5.04 23.11
CA GLU A 82 13.88 6.14 23.17
C GLU A 82 14.40 7.41 22.51
N HIS A 83 15.66 7.76 22.77
CA HIS A 83 16.31 8.92 22.16
C HIS A 83 16.34 8.82 20.61
N ILE A 84 16.32 7.61 20.05
CA ILE A 84 16.20 7.41 18.60
C ILE A 84 14.78 7.03 18.14
N PHE A 85 13.78 7.14 19.01
CA PHE A 85 12.37 6.83 18.76
C PHE A 85 12.14 5.43 18.18
N SER A 86 12.99 4.47 18.55
CA SER A 86 12.91 3.10 18.06
C SER A 86 11.94 2.25 18.86
N ILE A 87 11.98 2.43 20.17
CA ILE A 87 11.16 1.76 21.17
C ILE A 87 10.81 2.85 22.18
N ASP A 88 9.56 2.88 22.60
CA ASP A 88 9.08 3.71 23.69
C ASP A 88 8.83 2.79 24.90
N TYR A 89 9.34 3.14 26.08
CA TYR A 89 9.02 2.45 27.31
C TYR A 89 7.94 3.22 28.07
N ASP A 90 7.08 2.50 28.76
CA ASP A 90 6.17 3.09 29.76
C ASP A 90 6.51 2.44 31.10
N VAL A 91 6.89 3.25 32.09
CA VAL A 91 7.18 2.74 33.44
C VAL A 91 6.00 2.96 34.39
N TRP A 92 5.48 1.85 34.93
CA TRP A 92 4.44 1.83 35.94
C TRP A 92 5.04 1.52 37.31
N VAL A 93 4.70 2.31 38.33
CA VAL A 93 5.18 2.10 39.71
C VAL A 93 4.00 1.98 40.67
N ASP A 94 4.07 0.98 41.55
CA ASP A 94 3.22 0.89 42.73
C ASP A 94 3.87 1.68 43.88
N GLU A 95 3.33 2.85 44.21
CA GLU A 95 3.92 3.74 45.22
C GLU A 95 3.91 3.16 46.64
N GLN A 96 3.09 2.15 46.92
CA GLN A 96 3.01 1.54 48.25
C GLN A 96 4.06 0.44 48.46
N SER A 97 4.33 -0.35 47.42
CA SER A 97 5.27 -1.48 47.48
C SER A 97 6.65 -1.15 46.90
N GLY A 98 6.72 -0.15 46.01
CA GLY A 98 7.91 0.14 45.22
C GLY A 98 8.09 -0.78 44.01
N ASP A 99 7.13 -1.66 43.70
CA ASP A 99 7.22 -2.53 42.54
C ASP A 99 7.14 -1.73 41.24
N VAL A 100 8.06 -2.04 40.31
CA VAL A 100 8.18 -1.37 39.01
C VAL A 100 7.84 -2.37 37.90
N GLN A 101 6.95 -1.98 37.00
CA GLN A 101 6.60 -2.72 35.80
C GLN A 101 6.92 -1.87 34.57
N ILE A 102 7.83 -2.37 33.73
CA ILE A 102 8.23 -1.70 32.49
C ILE A 102 7.51 -2.36 31.31
N GLU A 103 6.78 -1.57 30.54
CA GLU A 103 6.12 -2.01 29.30
C GLU A 103 6.87 -1.47 28.09
N LYS A 104 6.91 -2.26 27.01
CA LYS A 104 7.69 -1.95 25.80
C LYS A 104 6.77 -1.77 24.60
N TYR A 105 6.91 -0.65 23.90
CA TYR A 105 6.13 -0.31 22.71
C TYR A 105 7.04 0.01 21.51
N PRO A 106 6.65 -0.35 20.27
CA PRO A 106 7.40 0.05 19.08
C PRO A 106 7.24 1.57 18.86
N GLY A 107 8.37 2.26 18.70
CA GLY A 107 8.41 3.68 18.39
C GLY A 107 8.10 3.97 16.92
N HIS A 108 8.25 5.24 16.52
CA HIS A 108 7.94 5.68 15.16
C HIS A 108 9.06 5.37 14.15
N LEU A 109 10.31 5.21 14.60
CA LEU A 109 11.45 4.86 13.76
C LEU A 109 11.73 3.35 13.85
N GLN A 110 12.00 2.75 12.70
CA GLN A 110 12.41 1.35 12.66
C GLN A 110 13.93 1.25 12.76
N ALA A 111 14.40 0.70 13.87
CA ALA A 111 15.80 0.36 14.08
C ALA A 111 15.95 -1.16 14.28
N LEU A 112 17.10 -1.68 13.88
CA LEU A 112 17.40 -3.11 14.01
C LEU A 112 18.03 -3.40 15.37
N LYS A 113 17.84 -4.63 15.84
CA LYS A 113 18.53 -5.14 17.03
C LYS A 113 20.04 -5.22 16.78
N CYS A 114 20.83 -4.63 17.65
CA CYS A 114 22.28 -4.73 17.61
C CYS A 114 22.75 -6.10 18.14
N ASN A 115 23.62 -6.79 17.41
CA ASN A 115 24.18 -8.08 17.84
C ASN A 115 25.14 -7.95 19.04
N SER A 116 25.78 -6.78 19.20
CA SER A 116 26.78 -6.56 20.25
C SER A 116 26.16 -6.22 21.61
N CYS A 117 25.22 -5.26 21.66
CA CYS A 117 24.59 -4.82 22.91
C CYS A 117 23.15 -5.30 23.10
N GLY A 118 22.48 -5.83 22.08
CA GLY A 118 21.11 -6.34 22.19
C GLY A 118 19.99 -5.29 22.07
N PHE A 119 20.30 -3.99 22.09
CA PHE A 119 19.30 -2.92 21.93
C PHE A 119 18.96 -2.65 20.46
N TYR A 120 17.76 -2.16 20.19
CA TYR A 120 17.21 -1.76 18.89
C TYR A 120 17.75 -0.40 18.46
N THR A 121 19.06 -0.21 18.45
CA THR A 121 19.71 1.06 18.11
C THR A 121 20.54 1.00 16.82
N MET A 122 20.46 -0.09 16.06
CA MET A 122 21.21 -0.27 14.81
C MET A 122 20.48 0.39 13.64
N ARG A 123 21.15 1.35 12.99
CA ARG A 123 20.63 2.08 11.82
C ARG A 123 21.58 1.99 10.62
N VAL A 124 21.03 2.14 9.42
CA VAL A 124 21.84 2.26 8.19
C VAL A 124 22.47 3.66 8.16
N VAL A 125 23.80 3.73 8.05
CA VAL A 125 24.55 4.99 7.95
C VAL A 125 24.97 5.29 6.51
N ARG A 126 25.32 4.24 5.75
CA ARG A 126 25.77 4.37 4.37
C ARG A 126 25.33 3.16 3.58
N GLU A 127 25.00 3.37 2.32
CA GLU A 127 24.79 2.31 1.35
C GLU A 127 25.74 2.53 0.17
N GLU A 128 26.37 1.46 -0.31
CA GLU A 128 27.27 1.52 -1.45
C GLU A 128 27.01 0.38 -2.43
N ILE A 129 26.96 0.70 -3.71
CA ILE A 129 26.82 -0.30 -4.77
C ILE A 129 28.23 -0.77 -5.13
N THR A 130 28.57 -1.99 -4.72
CA THR A 130 29.89 -2.59 -4.99
C THR A 130 29.96 -3.17 -6.40
N GLN A 131 28.84 -3.72 -6.88
CA GLN A 131 28.73 -4.25 -8.24
C GLN A 131 27.49 -3.68 -8.90
N GLN A 132 27.66 -3.01 -10.04
CA GLN A 132 26.52 -2.52 -10.81
C GLN A 132 25.77 -3.71 -11.43
N PRO A 133 24.43 -3.66 -11.49
CA PRO A 133 23.67 -4.71 -12.15
C PRO A 133 23.98 -4.77 -13.65
N ALA A 134 24.09 -5.99 -14.20
CA ALA A 134 24.29 -6.24 -15.62
C ALA A 134 23.12 -7.05 -16.20
N ALA A 135 23.00 -7.09 -17.53
CA ALA A 135 21.86 -7.72 -18.22
C ALA A 135 21.59 -9.18 -17.81
N GLY A 136 22.60 -9.91 -17.33
CA GLY A 136 22.49 -11.30 -16.88
C GLY A 136 22.90 -11.55 -15.42
N ALA A 137 23.24 -10.53 -14.64
CA ALA A 137 23.73 -10.71 -13.27
C ALA A 137 23.20 -9.61 -12.33
N PRO A 138 22.65 -9.97 -11.15
CA PRO A 138 22.18 -8.99 -10.18
C PRO A 138 23.34 -8.14 -9.67
N GLY A 139 23.06 -6.87 -9.39
CA GLY A 139 24.02 -6.00 -8.72
C GLY A 139 24.22 -6.38 -7.26
N GLU A 140 25.16 -5.73 -6.60
CA GLU A 140 25.45 -5.93 -5.18
C GLU A 140 25.52 -4.60 -4.44
N LEU A 141 24.67 -4.47 -3.40
CA LEU A 141 24.60 -3.35 -2.47
C LEU A 141 25.16 -3.79 -1.12
N ILE A 142 26.14 -3.06 -0.59
CA ILE A 142 26.56 -3.21 0.79
C ILE A 142 25.88 -2.11 1.60
N LYS A 143 25.11 -2.50 2.61
CA LYS A 143 24.60 -1.56 3.62
C LYS A 143 25.52 -1.59 4.84
N HIS A 144 25.99 -0.42 5.22
CA HIS A 144 26.78 -0.16 6.42
C HIS A 144 25.86 0.30 7.54
N PHE A 145 25.79 -0.51 8.57
CA PHE A 145 25.02 -0.27 9.77
C PHE A 145 25.91 0.18 10.91
N GLN A 146 25.41 1.09 11.73
CA GLN A 146 26.05 1.49 12.97
C GLN A 146 25.02 1.57 14.10
N CYS A 147 25.40 1.00 15.25
CA CYS A 147 24.63 1.10 16.48
C CYS A 147 24.78 2.49 17.08
N ASN A 148 23.68 3.16 17.42
CA ASN A 148 23.77 4.48 18.05
C ASN A 148 24.27 4.41 19.50
N TYR A 149 23.99 3.33 20.22
CA TYR A 149 24.41 3.15 21.60
C TYR A 149 25.88 2.70 21.69
N CYS A 150 26.19 1.44 21.38
CA CYS A 150 27.55 0.89 21.55
C CYS A 150 28.52 1.21 20.40
N LYS A 151 28.10 1.98 19.38
CA LYS A 151 28.89 2.36 18.20
C LYS A 151 29.43 1.20 17.36
N SER A 152 29.01 -0.04 17.62
CA SER A 152 29.41 -1.19 16.80
C SER A 152 28.95 -1.02 15.35
N VAL A 153 29.81 -1.44 14.41
CA VAL A 153 29.60 -1.30 12.97
C VAL A 153 29.43 -2.69 12.36
N ARG A 154 28.55 -2.81 11.37
CA ARG A 154 28.32 -4.03 10.60
C ARG A 154 28.06 -3.69 9.14
N ALA A 155 28.60 -4.48 8.22
CA ALA A 155 28.27 -4.39 6.80
C ALA A 155 27.59 -5.69 6.35
N THR A 156 26.54 -5.58 5.53
CA THR A 156 25.92 -6.75 4.90
C THR A 156 25.64 -6.51 3.43
N ALA A 157 26.00 -7.48 2.60
CA ALA A 157 25.74 -7.46 1.17
C ALA A 157 24.30 -7.94 0.86
N TYR A 158 23.65 -7.25 -0.06
CA TYR A 158 22.34 -7.55 -0.61
C TYR A 158 22.44 -7.59 -2.13
N LYS A 159 21.75 -8.55 -2.75
CA LYS A 159 21.63 -8.59 -4.21
C LYS A 159 20.56 -7.61 -4.68
N ILE A 160 20.90 -6.75 -5.64
CA ILE A 160 20.02 -5.74 -6.23
C ILE A 160 19.48 -6.28 -7.56
N SER A 161 18.26 -5.87 -7.92
CA SER A 161 17.67 -6.16 -9.24
C SER A 161 18.52 -5.64 -10.40
N THR A 162 18.39 -6.28 -11.55
CA THR A 162 19.01 -5.88 -12.82
C THR A 162 18.35 -4.68 -13.50
N LYS A 163 17.17 -4.26 -13.00
CA LYS A 163 16.43 -3.15 -13.58
C LYS A 163 17.16 -1.82 -13.34
N ALA A 164 17.46 -1.12 -14.42
CA ALA A 164 17.96 0.25 -14.36
C ALA A 164 16.81 1.24 -14.08
N LEU A 165 17.16 2.48 -13.69
CA LEU A 165 16.18 3.55 -13.49
C LEU A 165 15.27 3.76 -14.72
N GLU A 166 15.85 3.63 -15.91
CA GLU A 166 15.12 3.74 -17.18
C GLU A 166 14.13 2.59 -17.39
N ASP A 167 14.39 1.39 -16.87
CA ASP A 167 13.44 0.28 -16.92
C ASP A 167 12.23 0.56 -16.02
N TYR A 168 12.44 1.15 -14.84
CA TYR A 168 11.35 1.56 -13.96
C TYR A 168 10.51 2.68 -14.58
N LYS A 169 11.15 3.68 -15.21
CA LYS A 169 10.43 4.73 -15.96
C LYS A 169 9.69 4.15 -17.17
N ALA A 170 10.32 3.27 -17.95
CA ALA A 170 9.70 2.63 -19.11
C ALA A 170 8.55 1.70 -18.70
N THR A 171 8.60 1.08 -17.52
CA THR A 171 7.49 0.28 -16.97
C THR A 171 6.37 1.18 -16.45
N ALA A 172 6.70 2.29 -15.78
CA ALA A 172 5.73 3.27 -15.31
C ALA A 172 5.08 4.10 -16.44
N LEU A 173 5.77 4.27 -17.58
CA LEU A 173 5.34 5.05 -18.75
C LEU A 173 4.79 4.19 -19.90
N LYS A 174 4.74 2.86 -19.78
CA LYS A 174 4.10 1.98 -20.77
C LYS A 174 2.84 1.32 -20.20
N PRO A 175 1.67 1.98 -20.26
CA PRO A 175 0.55 1.25 -20.84
C PRO A 175 0.96 0.93 -22.28
N SER A 176 1.00 -0.35 -22.67
CA SER A 176 1.46 -0.74 -24.01
C SER A 176 0.52 -0.18 -25.08
N PHE A 177 0.92 0.93 -25.68
CA PHE A 177 0.19 1.57 -26.75
C PHE A 177 1.07 1.58 -27.99
N ARG A 178 0.69 0.76 -28.98
CA ARG A 178 1.44 0.58 -30.24
C ARG A 178 1.24 1.82 -31.12
N LYS A 179 2.22 2.74 -31.15
CA LYS A 179 2.23 3.93 -32.02
C LYS A 179 2.53 3.59 -33.49
N ASN A 180 1.79 4.20 -34.42
CA ASN A 180 2.18 4.35 -35.83
C ASN A 180 2.98 5.66 -36.04
N LYS A 181 3.99 5.65 -36.93
CA LYS A 181 5.04 6.70 -36.99
C LYS A 181 4.61 8.10 -37.44
N ASN A 182 3.42 8.27 -38.05
CA ASN A 182 3.02 9.55 -38.65
C ASN A 182 1.78 10.20 -38.00
N VAL A 183 1.20 9.58 -36.97
CA VAL A 183 0.04 10.12 -36.25
C VAL A 183 0.22 9.89 -34.77
N ASP A 184 0.28 10.98 -34.00
CA ASP A 184 0.64 10.93 -32.58
C ASP A 184 -0.60 10.82 -31.68
N LEU A 185 -1.71 11.45 -32.08
CA LEU A 185 -3.02 11.41 -31.39
C LEU A 185 -4.14 11.86 -32.32
N ILE A 186 -5.26 11.14 -32.34
CA ILE A 186 -6.50 11.50 -33.06
C ILE A 186 -7.60 11.72 -32.02
N ARG A 187 -8.12 12.93 -31.93
CA ARG A 187 -9.23 13.26 -31.03
C ARG A 187 -10.52 13.46 -31.83
N VAL A 188 -11.49 12.59 -31.59
CA VAL A 188 -12.83 12.64 -32.17
C VAL A 188 -13.78 13.25 -31.17
N GLU A 189 -14.39 14.37 -31.55
CA GLU A 189 -15.35 15.08 -30.73
C GLU A 189 -16.74 14.91 -31.33
N ILE A 190 -17.65 14.27 -30.58
CA ILE A 190 -19.02 14.03 -31.01
C ILE A 190 -19.94 14.95 -30.22
N HIS A 191 -20.62 15.84 -30.93
CA HIS A 191 -21.62 16.74 -30.36
C HIS A 191 -23.00 16.14 -30.58
N SER A 192 -23.64 15.77 -29.49
CA SER A 192 -25.03 15.33 -29.51
C SER A 192 -25.90 16.34 -28.79
N ASN A 193 -27.04 16.71 -29.39
CA ASN A 193 -28.00 17.66 -28.83
C ASN A 193 -28.65 17.18 -27.52
N VAL A 194 -28.54 15.89 -27.18
CA VAL A 194 -29.11 15.31 -25.95
C VAL A 194 -28.05 15.11 -24.86
N SER A 195 -26.83 14.73 -25.23
CA SER A 195 -25.81 14.30 -24.26
C SER A 195 -24.58 15.19 -24.18
N GLY A 196 -24.61 16.34 -24.87
CA GLY A 196 -23.52 17.30 -24.89
C GLY A 196 -22.32 16.84 -25.71
N LYS A 197 -21.21 17.57 -25.56
CA LYS A 197 -19.97 17.34 -26.30
C LYS A 197 -19.13 16.28 -25.59
N LYS A 198 -18.77 15.21 -26.30
CA LYS A 198 -17.88 14.16 -25.77
C LYS A 198 -16.65 14.03 -26.65
N PHE A 199 -15.51 13.84 -25.99
CA PHE A 199 -14.22 13.71 -26.63
C PHE A 199 -13.68 12.31 -26.45
N PHE A 200 -13.18 11.74 -27.53
CA PHE A 200 -12.55 10.44 -27.54
C PHE A 200 -11.20 10.56 -28.22
N GLU A 201 -10.16 10.00 -27.60
CA GLU A 201 -8.79 10.10 -28.08
C GLU A 201 -8.28 8.71 -28.48
N PHE A 202 -7.70 8.62 -29.67
CA PHE A 202 -7.26 7.39 -30.30
C PHE A 202 -5.83 7.56 -30.80
N GLN A 203 -5.11 6.44 -30.86
CA GLN A 203 -3.68 6.45 -31.18
C GLN A 203 -3.40 6.19 -32.65
N ASN A 204 -4.27 5.43 -33.32
CA ASN A 204 -4.12 5.01 -34.70
C ASN A 204 -5.40 5.31 -35.49
N LEU A 205 -5.25 5.67 -36.77
CA LEU A 205 -6.37 6.05 -37.64
C LEU A 205 -7.40 4.92 -37.78
N GLU A 206 -6.93 3.68 -37.90
CA GLU A 206 -7.76 2.49 -38.02
C GLU A 206 -8.65 2.24 -36.79
N GLN A 207 -8.17 2.57 -35.58
CA GLN A 207 -8.98 2.46 -34.36
C GLN A 207 -10.06 3.54 -34.28
N ALA A 208 -9.72 4.77 -34.69
CA ALA A 208 -10.69 5.86 -34.75
C ALA A 208 -11.79 5.56 -35.79
N THR A 209 -11.41 5.02 -36.96
CA THR A 209 -12.36 4.62 -38.00
C THR A 209 -13.29 3.51 -37.53
N ARG A 210 -12.74 2.46 -36.92
CA ARG A 210 -13.55 1.35 -36.39
C ARG A 210 -14.48 1.79 -35.25
N PHE A 211 -14.02 2.72 -34.40
CA PHE A 211 -14.89 3.32 -33.39
C PHE A 211 -16.06 4.08 -34.02
N LEU A 212 -15.81 4.87 -35.07
CA LEU A 212 -16.86 5.62 -35.74
C LEU A 212 -17.87 4.71 -36.45
N GLU A 213 -17.41 3.66 -37.12
CA GLU A 213 -18.27 2.64 -37.72
C GLU A 213 -19.14 1.95 -36.67
N GLU A 214 -18.55 1.56 -35.54
CA GLU A 214 -19.29 0.94 -34.44
C GLU A 214 -20.26 1.93 -33.77
N TYR A 215 -19.93 3.22 -33.75
CA TYR A 215 -20.80 4.27 -33.23
C TYR A 215 -22.00 4.51 -34.15
N GLU A 216 -21.79 4.50 -35.47
CA GLU A 216 -22.86 4.55 -36.47
C GLU A 216 -23.77 3.31 -36.43
N ASP A 217 -23.20 2.11 -36.26
CA ASP A 217 -23.98 0.87 -36.18
C ASP A 217 -24.76 0.74 -34.86
N LYS A 218 -24.22 1.23 -33.74
CA LYS A 218 -24.95 1.30 -32.46
C LYS A 218 -26.09 2.31 -32.46
N GLY A 219 -26.06 3.30 -33.36
CA GLY A 219 -27.24 4.12 -33.64
C GLY A 219 -28.40 3.31 -34.25
N ARG A 220 -28.16 2.07 -34.70
CA ARG A 220 -29.07 1.29 -35.54
C ARG A 220 -29.71 0.05 -34.88
N GLN A 221 -29.19 -0.53 -33.79
CA GLN A 221 -29.80 -1.74 -33.17
C GLN A 221 -29.66 -1.87 -31.64
N THR A 222 -30.80 -2.08 -30.95
CA THR A 222 -31.00 -3.10 -29.89
C THR A 222 -32.46 -3.59 -29.99
N PRO A 223 -32.87 -4.83 -29.57
CA PRO A 223 -32.25 -5.67 -28.51
C PRO A 223 -32.25 -7.22 -28.87
N LEU A 224 -31.38 -8.18 -28.46
CA LEU A 224 -31.13 -8.79 -27.12
C LEU A 224 -30.18 -10.01 -27.05
N THR A 225 -29.74 -10.29 -25.81
CA THR A 225 -29.13 -11.50 -25.20
C THR A 225 -27.99 -12.20 -25.96
N THR A 226 -26.78 -12.37 -25.43
CA THR A 226 -26.34 -12.71 -24.08
C THR A 226 -24.99 -12.06 -23.81
N PHE A 227 -24.81 -11.50 -22.61
CA PHE A 227 -23.46 -11.23 -22.10
C PHE A 227 -22.77 -12.56 -21.80
N ARG A 228 -22.04 -13.09 -22.79
CA ARG A 228 -20.98 -14.08 -22.56
C ARG A 228 -19.68 -13.30 -22.51
N ALA A 229 -19.09 -13.17 -21.33
CA ALA A 229 -17.73 -12.67 -21.20
C ALA A 229 -16.80 -13.58 -22.03
N PRO A 230 -15.97 -13.06 -22.95
CA PRO A 230 -14.96 -13.89 -23.60
C PRO A 230 -13.97 -14.39 -22.54
N LYS A 231 -13.87 -15.73 -22.43
CA LYS A 231 -12.81 -16.44 -21.72
C LYS A 231 -11.46 -15.99 -22.28
N TRP A 232 -10.62 -15.42 -21.43
CA TRP A 232 -9.19 -15.34 -21.69
C TRP A 232 -8.57 -16.71 -21.36
N PRO A 233 -7.87 -17.39 -22.29
CA PRO A 233 -7.20 -18.64 -21.97
C PRO A 233 -5.94 -18.37 -21.15
N PHE A 234 -5.86 -18.99 -19.98
CA PHE A 234 -4.62 -19.26 -19.28
C PHE A 234 -3.73 -20.14 -20.16
N GLY A 235 -2.49 -19.70 -20.42
CA GLY A 235 -1.42 -20.56 -20.90
C GLY A 235 -0.76 -21.25 -19.71
N ILE A 236 -0.87 -22.58 -19.65
CA ILE A 236 -0.06 -23.42 -18.77
C ILE A 236 1.29 -23.65 -19.45
N PHE A 237 2.36 -23.34 -18.74
CA PHE A 237 3.74 -23.74 -19.04
C PHE A 237 3.87 -25.27 -19.00
N ASN A 238 4.59 -25.86 -19.95
CA ASN A 238 5.33 -27.10 -19.72
C ASN A 238 6.82 -26.83 -19.96
N CYS A 239 7.64 -27.36 -19.06
CA CYS A 239 9.09 -27.27 -19.06
C CYS A 239 9.70 -28.27 -20.04
N ASP A 240 10.67 -27.81 -20.82
CA ASP A 240 12.00 -28.42 -21.05
C ASP A 240 12.97 -27.28 -21.39
#